data_AF-A0A2D8CHT6-F1
#
_entry.id   AF-A0A2D8CHT6-F1
#
_cell.length_a   1.000
_cell.length_b   1.000
_cell.length_c   1.000
_cell.angle_alpha   90.00
_cell.angle_beta   90.00
_cell.angle_gamma   90.00
#
_symmetry.space_group_name_H-M   'P 1'
#
loop_
_entity.id
_entity.type
_entity.pdbx_description
1 polymer ?
#
loop_
_entity_poly.entity_id
_entity_poly.type
_entity_poly.pdbx_seq_one_letter_code
_entity_poly.pdbx_strand_id
1 'polypeptide(L)'
;MIAQTKGNTSEIQRVESGNYSFAKGEVQVVFVDTVSPGFVEKQLKLLGYEAINLNINRVTAHINGETDMEVLAKIEQNPEVYSIEVSQTSIPERALQDMFERDSLTVEEQQAVRKRFESMEQQKFVRVYFQYHINHEKATAFLESYPGIDFRISMAPVKSGRVKTQVGKEEEVMKSLERLIYVESTAFVGIME
;
A
#
# COMPACT_ATOMS: atom_id res chain seq x y z
N MET A 1 20.38 -10.25 -10.60
CA MET A 1 19.22 -10.01 -11.49
C MET A 1 18.80 -8.57 -11.26
N ILE A 2 19.00 -7.71 -12.26
CA ILE A 2 18.89 -6.24 -12.12
C ILE A 2 17.40 -5.88 -12.15
N ALA A 3 16.89 -5.30 -11.07
CA ALA A 3 15.53 -4.76 -11.03
C ALA A 3 15.45 -3.56 -11.98
N GLN A 4 14.77 -3.74 -13.11
CA GLN A 4 14.35 -2.65 -13.97
C GLN A 4 13.23 -1.89 -13.27
N THR A 5 13.57 -0.78 -12.63
CA THR A 5 12.60 0.25 -12.27
C THR A 5 12.04 0.81 -13.59
N LYS A 6 10.77 0.55 -13.89
CA LYS A 6 10.01 1.36 -14.88
C LYS A 6 9.80 2.77 -14.29
N GLY A 7 10.89 3.52 -14.13
CA GLY A 7 10.83 4.98 -14.11
C GLY A 7 10.60 5.43 -15.54
N ASN A 8 9.61 6.30 -15.76
CA ASN A 8 9.33 6.85 -17.07
C ASN A 8 10.63 7.42 -17.66
N THR A 9 11.05 6.93 -18.83
CA THR A 9 12.32 7.32 -19.47
C THR A 9 12.42 8.85 -19.69
N SER A 10 11.29 9.54 -19.77
CA SER A 10 11.18 11.00 -19.84
C SER A 10 11.52 11.72 -18.53
N GLU A 11 11.23 11.13 -17.37
CA GLU A 11 11.57 11.70 -16.06
C GLU A 11 13.08 11.60 -15.81
N ILE A 12 13.68 10.46 -16.18
CA ILE A 12 15.12 10.24 -16.11
C ILE A 12 15.87 11.23 -17.03
N GLN A 13 15.38 11.43 -18.26
CA GLN A 13 15.97 12.41 -19.19
C GLN A 13 15.85 13.87 -18.72
N ARG A 14 14.79 14.23 -17.97
CA ARG A 14 14.63 15.57 -17.38
C ARG A 14 15.62 15.84 -16.24
N VAL A 15 15.90 14.81 -15.43
CA VAL A 15 16.95 14.87 -14.40
C VAL A 15 18.33 15.02 -15.03
N GLU A 16 18.62 14.29 -16.11
CA GLU A 16 19.89 14.38 -16.84
C GLU A 16 20.10 15.72 -17.57
N SER A 17 19.02 16.42 -17.93
CA SER A 17 19.06 17.71 -18.62
C SER A 17 19.06 18.93 -17.68
N GLY A 18 19.10 18.72 -16.35
CA GLY A 18 19.21 19.79 -15.37
C GLY A 18 17.92 20.59 -15.13
N ASN A 19 16.77 20.12 -15.64
CA ASN A 19 15.46 20.77 -15.44
C ASN A 19 14.79 20.25 -14.16
N TYR A 20 15.47 20.42 -13.03
CA TYR A 20 14.89 20.11 -11.72
C TYR A 20 15.27 21.19 -10.71
N SER A 21 14.33 21.51 -9.83
CA SER A 21 14.56 22.36 -8.67
C SER A 21 14.25 21.57 -7.39
N PHE A 22 14.73 22.04 -6.24
CA PHE A 22 14.39 21.44 -4.96
C PHE A 22 13.28 22.22 -4.30
N ALA A 23 12.30 21.51 -3.74
CA ALA A 23 11.30 22.13 -2.88
C ALA A 23 11.99 22.76 -1.68
N LYS A 24 11.63 24.01 -1.40
CA LYS A 24 12.17 24.78 -0.28
C LYS A 24 11.24 24.63 0.92
N GLY A 25 11.82 24.52 2.11
CA GLY A 25 11.05 24.43 3.35
C GLY A 25 10.44 23.04 3.61
N GLU A 26 10.87 22.00 2.88
CA GLU A 26 10.45 20.62 3.15
C GLU A 26 11.56 19.61 2.89
N VAL A 27 11.55 18.51 3.65
CA VAL A 27 12.46 17.38 3.49
C VAL A 27 11.67 16.08 3.48
N GLN A 28 12.09 15.14 2.64
CA GLN A 28 11.57 13.78 2.62
C GLN A 28 12.30 12.94 3.66
N VAL A 29 11.55 12.12 4.39
CA VAL A 29 12.07 11.18 5.39
C VAL A 29 11.60 9.78 5.01
N VAL A 30 12.49 8.80 5.12
CA VAL A 30 12.18 7.37 5.07
C VAL A 30 12.34 6.83 6.47
N PHE A 31 11.33 6.10 6.93
CA PHE A 31 11.27 5.53 8.27
C PHE A 31 11.55 4.04 8.24
N VAL A 32 11.98 3.51 9.39
CA VAL A 32 12.17 2.05 9.53
C VAL A 32 10.87 1.29 9.33
N ASP A 33 10.95 0.10 8.77
CA ASP A 33 9.81 -0.73 8.37
C ASP A 33 8.86 -1.13 9.51
N THR A 34 9.20 -0.89 10.77
CA THR A 34 8.41 -1.30 11.94
C THR A 34 7.68 -0.15 12.65
N VAL A 35 7.67 1.07 12.09
CA VAL A 35 6.96 2.20 12.72
C VAL A 35 5.46 2.22 12.46
N SER A 36 4.71 2.86 13.35
CA SER A 36 3.31 3.22 13.17
C SER A 36 3.15 4.75 12.96
N PRO A 37 2.08 5.21 12.29
CA PRO A 37 1.87 6.64 12.04
C PRO A 37 1.79 7.44 13.35
N GLY A 38 0.99 6.98 14.32
CA GLY A 38 0.84 7.67 15.60
C GLY A 38 2.13 7.76 16.42
N PHE A 39 3.03 6.78 16.29
CA PHE A 39 4.37 6.88 16.90
C PHE A 39 5.19 7.98 16.25
N VAL A 40 5.28 7.98 14.92
CA VAL A 40 6.07 8.97 14.16
C VAL A 40 5.56 10.39 14.38
N GLU A 41 4.25 10.61 14.29
CA GLU A 41 3.62 11.92 14.53
C GLU A 41 3.97 12.47 15.91
N LYS A 42 3.84 11.62 16.95
CA LYS A 42 4.13 12.00 18.33
C LYS A 42 5.61 12.38 18.50
N GLN A 43 6.53 11.57 17.96
CA GLN A 43 7.96 11.82 18.10
C GLN A 43 8.39 13.09 17.36
N LEU A 44 7.93 13.28 16.12
CA LEU A 44 8.22 14.50 15.36
C LEU A 44 7.70 15.74 16.09
N LYS A 45 6.47 15.69 16.60
CA LYS A 45 5.88 16.79 17.37
C LYS A 45 6.66 17.12 18.64
N LEU A 46 7.16 16.12 19.36
CA LEU A 46 7.99 16.32 20.56
C LEU A 46 9.31 17.03 20.24
N LEU A 47 9.85 16.81 19.05
CA LEU A 47 11.06 17.46 18.55
C LEU A 47 10.79 18.84 17.92
N GLY A 48 9.54 19.29 17.88
CA GLY A 48 9.14 20.56 17.28
C GLY A 48 9.01 20.52 15.76
N TYR A 49 8.96 19.34 15.14
CA TYR A 49 8.76 19.17 13.71
C TYR A 49 7.28 18.99 13.36
N GLU A 50 6.90 19.50 12.19
CA GLU A 50 5.56 19.35 11.60
C GLU A 50 5.64 18.42 10.40
N ALA A 51 4.91 17.31 10.43
CA ALA A 51 4.76 16.43 9.27
C ALA A 51 3.69 17.01 8.33
N ILE A 52 4.06 17.26 7.07
CA ILE A 52 3.14 17.70 6.02
C ILE A 52 2.25 16.52 5.61
N ASN A 53 2.87 15.36 5.43
CA ASN A 53 2.18 14.10 5.17
C ASN A 53 3.00 12.92 5.68
N LEU A 54 2.30 11.83 6.03
CA LEU A 54 2.90 10.55 6.37
C LEU A 54 2.26 9.45 5.52
N ASN A 55 3.09 8.66 4.89
CA ASN A 55 2.74 7.48 4.14
C ASN A 55 3.27 6.25 4.89
N ILE A 56 2.54 5.85 5.93
CA ILE A 56 2.90 4.71 6.79
C ILE A 56 1.74 3.71 6.74
N ASN A 57 1.82 2.81 5.76
CA ASN A 57 0.82 1.77 5.56
C ASN A 57 1.32 0.43 6.10
N ARG A 58 0.36 -0.43 6.44
CA ARG A 58 0.62 -1.82 6.83
C ARG A 58 1.03 -2.62 5.61
N VAL A 59 1.81 -3.68 5.83
CA VAL A 59 1.95 -4.75 4.84
C VAL A 59 0.57 -5.39 4.67
N THR A 60 0.21 -5.69 3.42
CA THR A 60 -1.02 -6.43 3.11
C THR A 60 -0.71 -7.62 2.23
N ALA A 61 -1.47 -8.70 2.45
CA ALA A 61 -1.51 -9.86 1.59
C ALA A 61 -2.94 -10.10 1.11
N HIS A 62 -3.08 -10.81 0.00
CA HIS A 62 -4.34 -11.36 -0.46
C HIS A 62 -4.26 -12.88 -0.48
N ILE A 63 -5.42 -13.51 -0.32
CA ILE A 63 -5.57 -14.95 -0.54
C ILE A 63 -6.17 -15.16 -1.92
N ASN A 64 -5.54 -16.01 -2.72
CA ASN A 64 -6.08 -16.46 -3.99
C ASN A 64 -6.93 -17.71 -3.78
N GLY A 65 -8.09 -17.74 -4.44
CA GLY A 65 -8.99 -18.88 -4.39
C GLY A 65 -9.91 -18.89 -3.17
N GLU A 66 -10.62 -20.00 -3.00
CA GLU A 66 -11.54 -20.18 -1.87
C GLU A 66 -10.78 -20.52 -0.59
N THR A 67 -11.25 -20.00 0.54
CA THR A 67 -10.71 -20.32 1.86
C THR A 67 -11.84 -20.41 2.86
N ASP A 68 -11.78 -21.44 3.69
CA ASP A 68 -12.79 -21.70 4.70
C ASP A 68 -12.82 -20.62 5.78
N MET A 69 -14.03 -20.24 6.21
CA MET A 69 -14.21 -19.21 7.24
C MET A 69 -13.55 -19.58 8.57
N GLU A 70 -13.47 -20.88 8.92
CA GLU A 70 -12.76 -21.34 10.12
C GLU A 70 -11.26 -21.09 10.05
N VAL A 71 -10.68 -21.20 8.86
CA VAL A 71 -9.26 -20.92 8.61
C VAL A 71 -9.00 -19.43 8.69
N LEU A 72 -9.88 -18.61 8.09
CA LEU A 72 -9.82 -17.15 8.21
C LEU A 72 -9.92 -16.68 9.65
N ALA A 73 -10.82 -17.27 10.45
CA ALA A 73 -10.95 -16.95 11.87
C ALA A 73 -9.66 -17.27 12.66
N LYS A 74 -8.95 -18.36 12.33
CA LYS A 74 -7.65 -18.68 12.94
C LYS A 74 -6.57 -17.67 12.55
N ILE A 75 -6.52 -17.27 11.28
CA ILE A 75 -5.59 -16.25 10.78
C ILE A 75 -5.86 -14.92 11.49
N GLU A 76 -7.13 -14.51 11.64
CA GLU A 76 -7.52 -13.25 12.26
C GLU A 76 -7.15 -13.20 13.76
N GLN A 77 -7.16 -14.34 14.44
CA GLN A 77 -6.74 -14.45 15.85
C GLN A 77 -5.22 -14.38 16.04
N ASN A 78 -4.43 -14.43 14.97
CA ASN A 78 -2.98 -14.36 15.08
C ASN A 78 -2.53 -12.94 15.50
N PRO A 79 -1.64 -12.79 16.51
CA PRO A 79 -1.17 -11.49 16.97
C PRO A 79 -0.50 -10.61 15.90
N GLU A 80 0.03 -11.20 14.83
CA GLU A 80 0.67 -10.48 13.72
C GLU A 80 -0.35 -9.91 12.73
N VAL A 81 -1.60 -10.37 12.78
CA VAL A 81 -2.71 -9.89 11.96
C VAL A 81 -3.43 -8.77 12.71
N TYR A 82 -3.69 -7.68 11.99
CA TYR A 82 -4.48 -6.56 12.49
C TYR A 82 -5.96 -6.75 12.17
N SER A 83 -6.27 -7.16 10.93
CA SER A 83 -7.64 -7.44 10.48
C SER A 83 -7.64 -8.25 9.19
N ILE A 84 -8.75 -8.94 8.93
CA ILE A 84 -9.06 -9.54 7.63
C ILE A 84 -10.27 -8.81 7.03
N GLU A 85 -10.16 -8.42 5.77
CA GLU A 85 -11.26 -7.88 4.99
C GLU A 85 -11.68 -8.92 3.96
N VAL A 86 -12.95 -9.32 4.01
CA VAL A 86 -13.56 -10.20 3.01
C VAL A 86 -14.52 -9.36 2.19
N SER A 87 -14.24 -9.25 0.90
CA SER A 87 -15.09 -8.57 -0.06
C SER A 87 -15.60 -9.58 -1.08
N GLN A 88 -16.84 -9.39 -1.49
CA GLN A 88 -17.49 -10.19 -2.52
C GLN A 88 -18.05 -9.20 -3.53
N THR A 89 -17.71 -9.40 -4.80
CA THR A 89 -18.28 -8.56 -5.86
C THR A 89 -19.72 -9.03 -6.06
N SER A 90 -20.71 -8.20 -5.73
CA SER A 90 -22.09 -8.43 -6.13
C SER A 90 -22.50 -7.41 -7.16
N ILE A 91 -23.16 -7.83 -8.25
CA ILE A 91 -23.71 -6.89 -9.22
C ILE A 91 -25.21 -6.74 -8.95
N PRO A 92 -25.70 -5.52 -8.72
CA PRO A 92 -27.13 -5.31 -8.55
C PRO A 92 -27.89 -5.82 -9.77
N GLU A 93 -28.92 -6.64 -9.57
CA GLU A 93 -29.77 -7.19 -10.65
C GLU A 93 -30.31 -6.11 -11.59
N ARG A 94 -30.59 -4.92 -11.06
CA ARG A 94 -31.01 -3.76 -11.85
C ARG A 94 -29.95 -3.27 -12.83
N ALA A 95 -28.67 -3.23 -12.42
CA ALA A 95 -27.58 -2.83 -13.31
C ALA A 95 -27.36 -3.88 -14.42
N LEU A 96 -27.61 -5.15 -14.10
CA LEU A 96 -27.62 -6.26 -15.05
C LEU A 96 -28.74 -6.12 -16.08
N GLN A 97 -29.97 -5.80 -15.64
CA GLN A 97 -31.11 -5.53 -16.51
C GLN A 97 -30.86 -4.31 -17.42
N ASP A 98 -30.39 -3.20 -16.86
CA ASP A 98 -30.09 -1.97 -17.62
C ASP A 98 -29.05 -2.25 -18.74
N MET A 99 -28.07 -3.11 -18.48
CA MET A 99 -27.08 -3.54 -19.48
C MET A 99 -27.69 -4.42 -20.57
N PHE A 100 -28.58 -5.36 -20.22
CA PHE A 100 -29.26 -6.20 -21.20
C PHE A 100 -30.16 -5.40 -22.15
N GLU A 101 -30.87 -4.40 -21.61
CA GLU A 101 -31.72 -3.50 -22.38
C GLU A 101 -30.88 -2.59 -23.29
N ARG A 102 -29.79 -2.03 -22.78
CA ARG A 102 -28.90 -1.15 -23.56
C ARG A 102 -28.21 -1.88 -24.72
N ASP A 103 -27.70 -3.08 -24.46
CA ASP A 103 -26.84 -3.80 -25.41
C ASP A 103 -27.65 -4.76 -26.31
N SER A 104 -28.98 -4.80 -26.16
CA SER A 104 -29.91 -5.60 -26.99
C SER A 104 -29.50 -7.07 -27.13
N LEU A 105 -29.01 -7.65 -26.03
CA LEU A 105 -28.50 -9.02 -26.00
C LEU A 105 -29.63 -10.03 -26.20
N THR A 106 -29.35 -11.10 -26.95
CA THR A 106 -30.24 -12.26 -27.07
C THR A 106 -30.42 -12.99 -25.74
N VAL A 107 -31.47 -13.79 -25.61
CA VAL A 107 -31.75 -14.58 -24.39
C VAL A 107 -30.58 -15.50 -24.03
N GLU A 108 -29.92 -16.09 -25.03
CA GLU A 108 -28.76 -16.97 -24.85
C GLU A 108 -27.54 -16.20 -24.34
N GLU A 109 -27.29 -14.99 -24.86
CA GLU A 109 -26.22 -14.10 -24.39
C GLU A 109 -26.49 -13.59 -22.98
N GLN A 110 -27.74 -13.22 -22.65
CA GLN A 110 -28.13 -12.82 -21.30
C GLN A 110 -27.87 -13.94 -20.28
N GLN A 111 -28.19 -15.20 -20.63
CA GLN A 111 -27.90 -16.36 -19.78
C GLN A 111 -26.40 -16.60 -19.61
N ALA A 112 -25.61 -16.46 -20.68
CA ALA A 112 -24.15 -16.58 -20.59
C ALA A 112 -23.53 -15.52 -19.68
N VAL A 113 -24.03 -14.28 -19.78
CA VAL A 113 -23.59 -13.17 -18.94
C VAL A 113 -24.00 -13.37 -17.49
N ARG A 114 -25.24 -13.81 -17.20
CA ARG A 114 -25.68 -14.17 -15.84
C ARG A 114 -24.79 -15.24 -15.21
N LYS A 115 -24.53 -16.34 -15.91
CA LYS A 115 -23.64 -17.41 -15.42
C LYS A 115 -22.23 -16.91 -15.12
N ARG A 116 -21.70 -16.03 -15.97
CA ARG A 116 -20.38 -15.43 -15.75
C ARG A 116 -20.39 -14.57 -14.48
N PHE A 117 -21.42 -13.78 -14.25
CA PHE A 117 -21.51 -12.98 -13.03
C PHE A 117 -21.76 -13.82 -11.79
N GLU A 118 -22.65 -14.80 -11.83
CA GLU A 118 -22.85 -15.75 -10.72
C GLU A 118 -21.52 -16.40 -10.31
N SER A 119 -20.66 -16.76 -11.29
CA SER A 119 -19.33 -17.30 -10.99
C SER A 119 -18.37 -16.27 -10.37
N MET A 120 -18.50 -14.98 -10.72
CA MET A 120 -17.73 -13.89 -10.12
C MET A 120 -18.27 -13.51 -8.74
N GLU A 121 -19.57 -13.60 -8.52
CA GLU A 121 -20.19 -13.37 -7.22
C GLU A 121 -19.75 -14.43 -6.22
N GLN A 122 -19.51 -15.67 -6.65
CA GLN A 122 -18.96 -16.70 -5.76
C GLN A 122 -17.50 -16.42 -5.36
N GLN A 123 -16.78 -15.58 -6.10
CA GLN A 123 -15.38 -15.29 -5.84
C GLN A 123 -15.24 -14.27 -4.70
N LYS A 124 -14.75 -14.75 -3.55
CA LYS A 124 -14.38 -13.90 -2.42
C LYS A 124 -12.97 -13.36 -2.61
N PHE A 125 -12.81 -12.06 -2.39
CA PHE A 125 -11.51 -11.39 -2.31
C PHE A 125 -11.18 -11.17 -0.84
N VAL A 126 -10.22 -11.94 -0.34
CA VAL A 126 -9.76 -11.83 1.05
C VAL A 126 -8.45 -11.06 1.09
N ARG A 127 -8.43 -10.01 1.90
CA ARG A 127 -7.24 -9.20 2.17
C ARG A 127 -6.88 -9.27 3.65
N VAL A 128 -5.63 -9.60 3.93
CA VAL A 128 -5.05 -9.65 5.27
C VAL A 128 -4.23 -8.40 5.50
N TYR A 129 -4.53 -7.69 6.58
CA TYR A 129 -3.78 -6.53 7.03
C TYR A 129 -2.92 -6.93 8.22
N PHE A 130 -1.60 -6.75 8.11
CA PHE A 130 -0.67 -7.07 9.19
C PHE A 130 -0.51 -5.92 10.19
N GLN A 131 -0.02 -6.22 11.39
CA GLN A 131 0.37 -5.19 12.35
C GLN A 131 1.52 -4.32 11.81
N TYR A 132 1.64 -3.08 12.30
CA TYR A 132 2.66 -2.12 11.82
C TYR A 132 4.11 -2.57 12.05
N HIS A 133 4.36 -3.48 12.98
CA HIS A 133 5.70 -4.02 13.27
C HIS A 133 6.11 -5.19 12.35
N ILE A 134 5.21 -5.61 11.45
CA ILE A 134 5.46 -6.65 10.46
C ILE A 134 6.02 -6.00 9.19
N ASN A 135 7.22 -6.40 8.82
CA ASN A 135 7.88 -6.03 7.57
C ASN A 135 7.67 -7.13 6.50
N HIS A 136 8.22 -6.94 5.31
CA HIS A 136 8.08 -7.90 4.21
C HIS A 136 8.57 -9.31 4.58
N GLU A 137 9.73 -9.42 5.22
CA GLU A 137 10.31 -10.70 5.62
C GLU A 137 9.43 -11.46 6.62
N LYS A 138 8.96 -10.78 7.68
CA LYS A 138 8.05 -11.38 8.67
C LYS A 138 6.72 -11.77 8.05
N ALA A 139 6.19 -10.93 7.16
CA ALA A 139 4.98 -11.28 6.43
C ALA A 139 5.20 -12.56 5.62
N THR A 140 6.29 -12.66 4.85
CA THR A 140 6.61 -13.88 4.09
C THR A 140 6.69 -15.11 4.99
N ALA A 141 7.41 -15.03 6.11
CA ALA A 141 7.49 -16.13 7.09
C ALA A 141 6.12 -16.52 7.68
N PHE A 142 5.26 -15.54 7.94
CA PHE A 142 3.88 -15.78 8.35
C PHE A 142 3.11 -16.54 7.28
N LEU A 143 3.19 -16.15 6.01
CA LEU A 143 2.46 -16.83 4.92
C LEU A 143 2.94 -18.28 4.75
N GLU A 144 4.24 -18.52 4.86
CA GLU A 144 4.84 -19.87 4.80
C GLU A 144 4.36 -20.80 5.93
N SER A 145 3.87 -20.25 7.05
CA SER A 145 3.28 -21.05 8.14
C SER A 145 1.89 -21.62 7.81
N TYR A 146 1.30 -21.23 6.67
CA TYR A 146 0.02 -21.72 6.16
C TYR A 146 0.16 -22.31 4.73
N PRO A 147 0.89 -23.42 4.55
CA PRO A 147 1.24 -23.94 3.22
C PRO A 147 0.06 -24.41 2.37
N GLY A 148 -1.13 -24.57 2.95
CA GLY A 148 -2.36 -24.94 2.25
C GLY A 148 -3.15 -23.74 1.68
N ILE A 149 -2.67 -22.51 1.86
CA ILE A 149 -3.34 -21.28 1.45
C ILE A 149 -2.46 -20.55 0.45
N ASP A 150 -2.98 -20.23 -0.73
CA ASP A 150 -2.27 -19.45 -1.74
C ASP A 150 -2.29 -17.97 -1.38
N PHE A 151 -1.39 -17.58 -0.50
CA PHE A 151 -1.17 -16.18 -0.15
C PHE A 151 -0.22 -15.48 -1.11
N ARG A 152 -0.47 -14.18 -1.33
CA ARG A 152 0.50 -13.28 -1.97
C ARG A 152 0.51 -11.92 -1.29
N ILE A 153 1.72 -11.43 -1.00
CA ILE A 153 1.90 -10.05 -0.52
C ILE A 153 1.47 -9.10 -1.64
N SER A 154 0.43 -8.30 -1.39
CA SER A 154 -0.06 -7.29 -2.33
C SER A 154 0.68 -5.97 -2.20
N MET A 155 1.03 -5.58 -0.98
CA MET A 155 1.64 -4.27 -0.73
C MET A 155 2.58 -4.33 0.47
N ALA A 156 3.82 -3.90 0.28
CA ALA A 156 4.79 -3.64 1.33
C ALA A 156 5.47 -2.30 1.01
N PRO A 157 4.77 -1.17 1.24
CA PRO A 157 5.25 0.12 0.78
C PRO A 157 6.33 0.64 1.72
N VAL A 158 7.34 1.29 1.16
CA VAL A 158 8.34 2.03 1.93
C VAL A 158 7.62 3.07 2.79
N LYS A 159 7.93 3.07 4.09
CA LYS A 159 7.33 3.99 5.06
C LYS A 159 8.03 5.33 4.95
N SER A 160 7.28 6.38 4.64
CA SER A 160 7.89 7.67 4.32
C SER A 160 6.99 8.85 4.69
N GLY A 161 7.53 10.07 4.66
CA GLY A 161 6.76 11.29 4.90
C GLY A 161 7.54 12.55 4.59
N ARG A 162 6.85 13.68 4.48
CA ARG A 162 7.49 14.99 4.35
C ARG A 162 7.39 15.78 5.63
N VAL A 163 8.51 16.37 6.03
CA VAL A 163 8.64 17.20 7.22
C VAL A 163 8.91 18.63 6.80
N LYS A 164 8.17 19.56 7.39
CA LYS A 164 8.32 20.99 7.14
C LYS A 164 9.56 21.54 7.86
N THR A 165 10.25 22.45 7.19
CA THR A 165 11.43 23.16 7.69
C THR A 165 11.37 24.63 7.30
N GLN A 166 12.21 25.44 7.94
CA GLN A 166 12.52 26.78 7.45
C GLN A 166 13.36 26.67 6.18
N VAL A 167 13.14 27.59 5.25
CA VAL A 167 13.93 27.70 4.02
C VAL A 167 15.39 28.00 4.38
N GLY A 168 16.31 27.21 3.84
CA GLY A 168 17.75 27.29 4.13
C GLY A 168 18.20 26.51 5.37
N LYS A 169 17.28 25.78 6.02
CA LYS A 169 17.56 24.92 7.18
C LYS A 169 17.38 23.43 6.90
N GLU A 170 17.09 23.06 5.66
CA GLU A 170 16.82 21.69 5.22
C GLU A 170 17.94 20.73 5.63
N GLU A 171 19.20 21.06 5.34
CA GLU A 171 20.34 20.18 5.69
C GLU A 171 20.51 19.98 7.20
N GLU A 172 20.26 21.03 7.99
CA GLU A 172 20.37 20.96 9.45
C GLU A 172 19.27 20.04 10.01
N VAL A 173 18.05 20.19 9.50
CA VAL A 173 16.92 19.33 9.86
C VAL A 173 17.16 17.88 9.42
N MET A 174 17.67 17.65 8.21
CA MET A 174 18.05 16.32 7.72
C MET A 174 19.04 15.63 8.66
N LYS A 175 20.14 16.30 9.01
CA LYS A 175 21.16 15.78 9.95
C LYS A 175 20.61 15.49 11.34
N SER A 176 19.61 16.25 11.79
CA SER A 176 18.93 16.02 13.06
C SER A 176 18.02 14.79 12.99
N LEU A 177 17.21 14.68 11.93
CA LEU A 177 16.28 13.59 11.70
C LEU A 177 16.99 12.25 11.49
N GLU A 178 18.12 12.23 10.78
CA GLU A 178 18.93 11.01 10.56
C GLU A 178 19.50 10.39 11.84
N ARG A 179 19.56 11.14 12.95
CA ARG A 179 19.99 10.63 14.25
C ARG A 179 18.89 9.87 14.98
N LEU A 180 17.65 9.94 14.49
CA LEU A 180 16.52 9.29 15.10
C LEU A 180 16.54 7.80 14.73
N ILE A 181 16.46 6.93 15.73
CA ILE A 181 16.54 5.47 15.56
C ILE A 181 15.48 4.86 14.63
N TYR A 182 14.43 5.63 14.34
CA TYR A 182 13.29 5.21 13.52
C TYR A 182 13.31 5.86 12.13
N VAL A 183 14.36 6.59 11.78
CA VAL A 183 14.61 7.19 10.47
C VAL A 183 15.74 6.41 9.79
N GLU A 184 15.50 5.94 8.57
CA GLU A 184 16.49 5.24 7.76
C GLU A 184 17.31 6.21 6.91
N SER A 185 16.64 7.20 6.31
CA SER A 185 17.31 8.20 5.48
C SER A 185 16.47 9.47 5.36
N THR A 186 17.13 10.54 4.94
CA THR A 186 16.48 11.79 4.55
C THR A 186 16.93 12.23 3.17
N ALA A 187 16.08 12.98 2.47
CA ALA A 187 16.38 13.50 1.14
C ALA A 187 15.71 14.85 0.90
N PHE A 188 16.31 15.66 0.04
CA PHE A 188 15.62 16.81 -0.54
C PHE A 188 14.48 16.33 -1.45
N VAL A 189 13.42 17.12 -1.54
CA VAL A 189 12.31 16.85 -2.46
C VAL A 189 12.61 17.51 -3.80
N GLY A 190 12.78 16.71 -4.85
CA GLY A 190 12.92 17.21 -6.22
C GLY A 190 11.57 17.62 -6.81
N ILE A 191 11.55 18.76 -7.51
CA ILE A 191 10.43 19.27 -8.30
C ILE A 191 10.86 19.18 -9.77
N MET A 192 10.06 18.49 -10.57
CA MET A 192 10.21 18.52 -12.03
C MET A 192 9.44 19.70 -12.60
N GLU A 193 10.11 20.49 -13.44
CA GLU A 193 9.52 21.56 -14.25
C GLU A 193 9.21 21.01 -15.66
#